data_AF-A0A1U9NHV7-F1
#
_entry.id   AF-A0A1U9NHV7-F1
#
_cell.length_a   1.000
_cell.length_b   1.000
_cell.length_c   1.000
_cell.angle_alpha   90.00
_cell.angle_beta   90.00
_cell.angle_gamma   90.00
#
_symmetry.space_group_name_H-M   'P 1'
#
loop_
_entity.id
_entity.type
_entity.pdbx_description
1 polymer ?
#
loop_
_entity_poly.entity_id
_entity_poly.type
_entity_poly.pdbx_seq_one_letter_code
_entity_poly.pdbx_strand_id
1 'polypeptide(L)'
;MDKILKANLKHLYQRRAMWFFWIIGGMFTVAIAGWIITEKEQGAFALPALWMFVAGVLLSVPPLEVMTKPFSYCLPGHRTIPRKFLFTVNFMLGFLWSLVFLAYPDLSFSTGLFTVLGAFSLFTIAFWAGVLDRIYLRNKTVLLLAVLFVWLPLQELGAAVLYFTVVFPWMLISAGIFINYLIWRHLQLADLPRRYCSARQVELGIQAESKKNNVNEALKEEQASSYLKGICNDVDNFFLRRIRESIGVRRYLLGNIYRIFGPIFLKSRFKAWACLLWLIVVIYLGYMGPASSILFFMPVIMAASLNLGVHSGLLVCNGRGERLWSALTGAVVFGLFVTFVLFLIAAFTKLLSPVMPTFNSNEEVYSFAPLDPRYCLMTLSLIPIGYIGQLIFPRRQMLQMMPAIAVLIFGASFFVPFAGDSFPLLGLTAVVMGGSWGVFVVVLRYVCRWRDLV
;
A
#
# COMPACT_ATOMS: atom_id res chain seq x y z
N MET A 1 -15.08 9.42 36.37
CA MET A 1 -13.99 9.79 35.44
C MET A 1 -13.36 8.57 34.77
N ASP A 2 -13.04 7.51 35.53
CA ASP A 2 -12.45 6.25 35.02
C ASP A 2 -13.19 5.56 33.88
N LYS A 3 -14.53 5.53 33.88
CA LYS A 3 -15.30 4.89 32.80
C LYS A 3 -15.15 5.63 31.47
N ILE A 4 -15.05 6.96 31.51
CA ILE A 4 -14.88 7.81 30.31
C ILE A 4 -13.43 7.71 29.80
N LEU A 5 -12.45 7.65 30.70
CA LEU A 5 -11.05 7.44 30.36
C LEU A 5 -10.85 6.05 29.73
N LYS A 6 -11.40 5.00 30.34
CA LYS A 6 -11.40 3.64 29.80
C LYS A 6 -12.09 3.56 28.43
N ALA A 7 -13.24 4.22 28.24
CA ALA A 7 -13.92 4.24 26.95
C ALA A 7 -13.07 4.92 25.85
N ASN A 8 -12.37 6.01 26.18
CA ASN A 8 -11.51 6.71 25.24
C ASN A 8 -10.21 5.98 24.91
N LEU A 9 -9.61 5.29 25.89
CA LEU A 9 -8.39 4.47 25.71
C LEU A 9 -8.68 3.12 25.03
N LYS A 10 -9.85 2.53 25.28
CA LYS A 10 -10.29 1.30 24.60
C LYS A 10 -10.30 1.48 23.08
N HIS A 11 -10.62 2.69 22.60
CA HIS A 11 -10.59 3.04 21.19
C HIS A 11 -9.19 3.08 20.56
N LEU A 12 -8.13 3.31 21.34
CA LEU A 12 -6.72 3.25 20.89
C LEU A 12 -6.26 1.80 20.79
N TYR A 13 -6.52 0.99 21.83
CA TYR A 13 -6.07 -0.41 21.86
C TYR A 13 -6.85 -1.33 20.91
N GLN A 14 -8.13 -1.03 20.65
CA GLN A 14 -8.98 -1.84 19.77
C GLN A 14 -8.76 -1.59 18.26
N ARG A 15 -7.92 -0.63 17.87
CA ARG A 15 -7.60 -0.39 16.46
C ARG A 15 -6.59 -1.43 15.96
N ARG A 16 -7.08 -2.65 15.71
CA ARG A 16 -6.36 -3.76 15.05
C ARG A 16 -5.60 -3.32 13.79
N ALA A 17 -6.13 -2.31 13.11
CA ALA A 17 -5.50 -1.63 11.98
C ALA A 17 -4.08 -1.14 12.28
N MET A 18 -3.85 -0.47 13.42
CA MET A 18 -2.54 0.05 13.78
C MET A 18 -1.54 -1.08 14.00
N TRP A 19 -1.92 -2.15 14.70
CA TRP A 19 -1.06 -3.32 14.92
C TRP A 19 -0.51 -3.88 13.61
N PHE A 20 -1.34 -3.93 12.57
CA PHE A 20 -0.91 -4.36 11.25
C PHE A 20 0.13 -3.40 10.63
N PHE A 21 -0.04 -2.08 10.80
CA PHE A 21 0.97 -1.10 10.38
C PHE A 21 2.29 -1.25 11.12
N TRP A 22 2.25 -1.53 12.42
CA TRP A 22 3.45 -1.75 13.23
C TRP A 22 4.19 -3.01 12.79
N ILE A 23 3.47 -4.09 12.50
CA ILE A 23 4.07 -5.35 12.02
C ILE A 23 4.69 -5.13 10.64
N ILE A 24 3.95 -4.57 9.69
CA ILE A 24 4.46 -4.27 8.34
C ILE A 24 5.66 -3.33 8.44
N GLY A 25 5.57 -2.27 9.24
CA GLY A 25 6.65 -1.33 9.44
C GLY A 25 7.89 -1.96 10.05
N GLY A 26 7.71 -2.87 11.01
CA GLY A 26 8.81 -3.67 11.56
C GLY A 26 9.47 -4.56 10.51
N MET A 27 8.69 -5.26 9.68
CA MET A 27 9.23 -6.09 8.60
C MET A 27 10.02 -5.27 7.58
N PHE A 28 9.50 -4.10 7.18
CA PHE A 28 10.21 -3.18 6.30
C PHE A 28 11.51 -2.66 6.91
N THR A 29 11.47 -2.32 8.19
CA THR A 29 12.66 -1.85 8.92
C THR A 29 13.77 -2.89 8.86
N VAL A 30 13.43 -4.17 9.10
CA VAL A 30 14.40 -5.28 9.02
C VAL A 30 14.88 -5.49 7.59
N ALA A 31 13.98 -5.45 6.59
CA ALA A 31 14.35 -5.64 5.19
C ALA A 31 15.30 -4.55 4.67
N ILE A 32 15.00 -3.27 4.97
CA ILE A 32 15.86 -2.13 4.59
C ILE A 32 17.22 -2.23 5.28
N ALA A 33 17.23 -2.53 6.58
CA ALA A 33 18.49 -2.70 7.31
C ALA A 33 19.33 -3.85 6.74
N GLY A 34 18.70 -5.00 6.46
CA GLY A 34 19.35 -6.15 5.83
C GLY A 34 19.97 -5.79 4.48
N TRP A 35 19.22 -5.11 3.62
CA TRP A 35 19.68 -4.69 2.30
C TRP A 35 20.90 -3.75 2.37
N ILE A 36 20.86 -2.74 3.24
CA ILE A 36 21.98 -1.81 3.42
C ILE A 36 23.24 -2.56 3.89
N ILE A 37 23.09 -3.53 4.78
CA ILE A 37 24.21 -4.33 5.31
C ILE A 37 24.80 -5.24 4.23
N THR A 38 23.97 -5.83 3.36
CA THR A 38 24.42 -6.84 2.38
C THR A 38 25.00 -6.23 1.11
N GLU A 39 24.34 -5.25 0.51
CA GLU A 39 24.75 -4.73 -0.81
C GLU A 39 25.71 -3.53 -0.71
N LYS A 40 25.70 -2.80 0.42
CA LYS A 40 26.56 -1.62 0.67
C LYS A 40 26.56 -0.57 -0.44
N GLU A 41 25.55 -0.57 -1.32
CA GLU A 41 25.41 0.43 -2.36
C GLU A 41 25.17 1.81 -1.74
N GLN A 42 25.82 2.83 -2.31
CA GLN A 42 25.70 4.21 -1.81
C GLN A 42 24.25 4.70 -1.78
N GLY A 43 23.42 4.25 -2.73
CA GLY A 43 21.99 4.55 -2.80
C GLY A 43 21.18 4.04 -1.61
N ALA A 44 21.59 2.91 -1.01
CA ALA A 44 20.85 2.25 0.06
C ALA A 44 20.76 3.10 1.34
N PHE A 45 21.74 3.98 1.58
CA PHE A 45 21.80 4.83 2.78
C PHE A 45 20.76 5.97 2.80
N ALA A 46 20.06 6.26 1.69
CA ALA A 46 18.90 7.17 1.69
C ALA A 46 17.60 6.50 2.14
N LEU A 47 17.52 5.16 2.08
CA LEU A 47 16.32 4.41 2.46
C LEU A 47 15.84 4.68 3.90
N PRO A 48 16.73 4.77 4.91
CA PRO A 48 16.31 5.10 6.27
C PRO A 48 15.71 6.50 6.40
N ALA A 49 16.18 7.49 5.63
CA ALA A 49 15.59 8.83 5.65
C ALA A 49 14.16 8.81 5.09
N LEU A 50 13.95 8.12 3.97
CA LEU A 50 12.63 7.91 3.39
C LEU A 50 11.71 7.15 4.36
N TRP A 51 12.25 6.13 5.02
CA TRP A 51 11.52 5.35 6.00
C TRP A 51 11.13 6.18 7.22
N MET A 52 12.01 7.05 7.70
CA MET A 52 11.73 7.97 8.81
C MET A 52 10.65 8.98 8.44
N PHE A 53 10.61 9.45 7.19
CA PHE A 53 9.51 10.25 6.66
C PHE A 53 8.17 9.50 6.76
N VAL A 54 8.11 8.26 6.23
CA VAL A 54 6.90 7.41 6.31
C VAL A 54 6.50 7.14 7.77
N ALA A 55 7.47 6.88 8.63
CA ALA A 55 7.25 6.69 10.06
C ALA A 55 6.62 7.95 10.67
N GLY A 56 7.12 9.16 10.37
CA GLY A 56 6.53 10.42 10.82
C GLY A 56 5.06 10.60 10.41
N VAL A 57 4.73 10.26 9.17
CA VAL A 57 3.34 10.29 8.67
C VAL A 57 2.45 9.32 9.46
N LEU A 58 2.91 8.09 9.71
CA LEU A 58 2.12 7.06 10.41
C LEU A 58 2.00 7.35 11.92
N LEU A 59 3.10 7.76 12.55
CA LEU A 59 3.21 7.98 13.99
C LEU A 59 2.55 9.26 14.46
N SER A 60 2.32 10.22 13.58
CA SER A 60 1.51 11.40 13.86
C SER A 60 0.02 11.10 13.93
N VAL A 61 -0.46 9.96 13.39
CA VAL A 61 -1.89 9.62 13.40
C VAL A 61 -2.47 9.43 14.81
N PRO A 62 -1.92 8.58 15.70
CA PRO A 62 -2.43 8.44 17.06
C PRO A 62 -2.54 9.76 17.85
N PRO A 63 -1.49 10.61 17.92
CA PRO A 63 -1.58 11.87 18.65
C PRO A 63 -2.55 12.84 17.99
N LEU A 64 -2.61 12.92 16.65
CA LEU A 64 -3.61 13.77 15.97
C LEU A 64 -5.04 13.29 16.23
N GLU A 65 -5.29 11.98 16.28
CA GLU A 65 -6.60 11.42 16.65
C GLU A 65 -7.01 11.83 18.06
N VAL A 66 -6.07 11.76 19.01
CA VAL A 66 -6.27 12.26 20.38
C VAL A 66 -6.60 13.75 20.37
N MET A 67 -5.94 14.54 19.51
CA MET A 67 -6.19 15.98 19.37
C MET A 67 -7.55 16.33 18.73
N THR A 68 -8.21 15.41 18.03
CA THR A 68 -9.56 15.68 17.51
C THR A 68 -10.65 15.57 18.59
N LYS A 69 -10.33 14.96 19.74
CA LYS A 69 -11.32 14.70 20.79
C LYS A 69 -11.38 15.85 21.79
N PRO A 70 -12.51 16.56 21.94
CA PRO A 70 -12.62 17.73 22.81
C PRO A 70 -12.32 17.41 24.28
N PHE A 71 -12.79 16.25 24.76
CA PHE A 71 -12.58 15.81 26.15
C PHE A 71 -11.12 15.51 26.50
N SER A 72 -10.26 15.21 25.52
CA SER A 72 -8.84 14.94 25.78
C SER A 72 -8.12 16.18 26.30
N TYR A 73 -8.58 17.39 25.97
CA TYR A 73 -7.96 18.64 26.41
C TYR A 73 -8.42 19.13 27.79
N CYS A 74 -9.49 18.55 28.33
CA CYS A 74 -9.94 18.82 29.69
C CYS A 74 -9.09 18.07 30.74
N LEU A 75 -8.25 17.12 30.32
CA LEU A 75 -7.39 16.36 31.21
C LEU A 75 -6.09 17.13 31.51
N PRO A 76 -5.69 17.25 32.79
CA PRO A 76 -4.45 17.93 33.15
C PRO A 76 -3.24 17.25 32.51
N GLY A 77 -2.30 18.05 31.98
CA GLY A 77 -1.06 17.56 31.34
C GLY A 77 -1.22 17.02 29.91
N HIS A 78 -2.44 16.73 29.45
CA HIS A 78 -2.70 16.06 28.17
C HIS A 78 -2.31 16.90 26.94
N ARG A 79 -2.29 18.23 27.10
CA ARG A 79 -1.82 19.18 26.07
C ARG A 79 -0.39 18.93 25.62
N THR A 80 0.46 18.38 26.50
CA THR A 80 1.88 18.14 26.20
C THR A 80 2.19 16.74 25.68
N ILE A 81 1.22 15.81 25.74
CA ILE A 81 1.43 14.39 25.40
C ILE A 81 1.79 14.20 23.91
N PRO A 82 1.07 14.79 22.93
CA PRO A 82 1.42 14.65 21.51
C PRO A 82 2.88 15.04 21.23
N ARG A 83 3.33 16.15 21.82
CA ARG A 83 4.69 16.65 21.69
C ARG A 83 5.70 15.68 22.27
N LYS A 84 5.52 15.28 23.54
CA LYS A 84 6.43 14.34 24.22
C LYS A 84 6.52 13.02 23.44
N PHE A 85 5.37 12.47 23.05
CA PHE A 85 5.31 11.23 22.29
C PHE A 85 6.07 11.30 20.96
N LEU A 86 5.76 12.30 20.12
CA LEU A 86 6.42 12.43 18.81
C LEU A 86 7.92 12.66 18.92
N PHE A 87 8.37 13.48 19.88
CA PHE A 87 9.79 13.71 20.11
C PHE A 87 10.50 12.44 20.60
N THR A 88 9.93 11.72 21.57
CA THR A 88 10.54 10.49 22.09
C THR A 88 10.66 9.44 20.99
N VAL A 89 9.60 9.23 20.20
CA VAL A 89 9.62 8.24 19.12
C VAL A 89 10.60 8.65 18.02
N ASN A 90 10.61 9.92 17.61
CA ASN A 90 11.58 10.43 16.63
C ASN A 90 13.02 10.22 17.08
N PHE A 91 13.33 10.59 18.33
CA PHE A 91 14.67 10.44 18.89
C PHE A 91 15.10 8.97 18.92
N MET A 92 14.24 8.08 19.40
CA MET A 92 14.54 6.64 19.46
C MET A 92 14.74 6.03 18.07
N LEU A 93 13.82 6.29 17.14
CA LEU A 93 13.91 5.73 15.78
C LEU A 93 15.07 6.33 14.99
N GLY A 94 15.25 7.64 15.07
CA GLY A 94 16.35 8.33 14.39
C GLY A 94 17.70 7.84 14.88
N PHE A 95 17.84 7.62 16.20
CA PHE A 95 19.07 7.08 16.78
C PHE A 95 19.33 5.65 16.33
N LEU A 96 18.32 4.78 16.37
CA LEU A 96 18.46 3.39 15.91
C LEU A 96 18.85 3.32 14.44
N TRP A 97 18.24 4.14 13.58
CA TRP A 97 18.56 4.16 12.15
C TRP A 97 19.91 4.76 11.85
N SER A 98 20.38 5.75 12.62
CA SER A 98 21.69 6.35 12.38
C SER A 98 22.85 5.39 12.67
N LEU A 99 22.63 4.37 13.52
CA LEU A 99 23.62 3.31 13.76
C LEU A 99 23.95 2.49 12.49
N VAL A 100 23.09 2.48 11.48
CA VAL A 100 23.38 1.81 10.20
C VAL A 100 24.61 2.40 9.51
N PHE A 101 24.91 3.69 9.73
CA PHE A 101 26.12 4.32 9.20
C PHE A 101 27.42 3.83 9.85
N LEU A 102 27.36 3.10 10.97
CA LEU A 102 28.54 2.42 11.52
C LEU A 102 29.01 1.26 10.62
N ALA A 103 28.15 0.73 9.75
CA ALA A 103 28.50 -0.31 8.79
C ALA A 103 29.14 0.25 7.50
N TYR A 104 29.22 1.58 7.36
CA TYR A 104 29.82 2.23 6.19
C TYR A 104 31.35 2.05 6.20
N PRO A 105 31.97 1.58 5.10
CA PRO A 105 33.39 1.27 5.06
C PRO A 105 34.27 2.53 5.10
N ASP A 106 35.53 2.36 5.50
CA ASP A 106 36.61 3.35 5.36
C ASP A 106 36.43 4.69 6.10
N LEU A 107 35.56 4.75 7.11
CA LEU A 107 35.46 5.92 7.99
C LEU A 107 36.39 5.79 9.20
N SER A 108 37.16 6.84 9.45
CA SER A 108 37.85 7.00 10.73
C SER A 108 36.83 7.09 11.88
N PHE A 109 37.20 6.69 13.10
CA PHE A 109 36.27 6.68 14.24
C PHE A 109 35.61 8.06 14.48
N SER A 110 36.38 9.15 14.38
CA SER A 110 35.86 10.50 14.56
C SER A 110 34.89 10.90 13.44
N THR A 111 35.26 10.66 12.18
CA THR A 111 34.39 10.91 11.02
C THR A 111 33.12 10.07 11.09
N GLY A 112 33.23 8.80 11.52
CA GLY A 112 32.09 7.91 11.74
C GLY A 112 31.11 8.46 12.78
N LEU A 113 31.61 8.96 13.91
CA LEU A 113 30.77 9.54 14.96
C LEU A 113 30.02 10.79 14.45
N PHE A 114 30.71 11.71 13.75
CA PHE A 114 30.07 12.87 13.14
C PHE A 114 29.07 12.50 12.05
N THR A 115 29.36 11.47 11.26
CA THR A 115 28.46 10.96 10.22
C THR A 115 27.19 10.38 10.84
N VAL A 116 27.30 9.60 11.94
CA VAL A 116 26.14 9.08 12.68
C VAL A 116 25.29 10.21 13.26
N LEU A 117 25.90 11.27 13.82
CA LEU A 117 25.18 12.44 14.32
C LEU A 117 24.53 13.27 13.20
N GLY A 118 25.20 13.38 12.04
CA GLY A 118 24.66 13.98 10.83
C GLY A 118 23.45 13.21 10.30
N ALA A 119 23.57 11.88 10.18
CA ALA A 119 22.50 10.99 9.76
C ALA A 119 21.30 11.04 10.73
N PHE A 120 21.55 11.02 12.04
CA PHE A 120 20.51 11.20 13.07
C PHE A 120 19.71 12.49 12.85
N SER A 121 20.42 13.57 12.54
CA SER A 121 19.82 14.88 12.31
C SER A 121 19.02 14.92 11.00
N LEU A 122 19.54 14.34 9.92
CA LEU A 122 18.82 14.19 8.65
C LEU A 122 17.53 13.37 8.82
N PHE A 123 17.60 12.25 9.52
CA PHE A 123 16.45 11.37 9.80
C PHE A 123 15.40 12.06 10.64
N THR A 124 15.83 12.86 11.61
CA THR A 124 14.96 13.70 12.42
C THR A 124 14.23 14.73 11.53
N ILE A 125 14.93 15.36 10.59
CA ILE A 125 14.33 16.31 9.63
C ILE A 125 13.29 15.60 8.77
N ALA A 126 13.63 14.42 8.23
CA ALA A 126 12.72 13.63 7.39
C ALA A 126 11.46 13.20 8.16
N PHE A 127 11.62 12.72 9.39
CA PHE A 127 10.50 12.39 10.27
C PHE A 127 9.55 13.56 10.47
N TRP A 128 10.12 14.71 10.80
CA TRP A 128 9.35 15.92 11.03
C TRP A 128 8.67 16.43 9.77
N ALA A 129 9.30 16.32 8.62
CA ALA A 129 8.66 16.60 7.34
C ALA A 129 7.41 15.72 7.15
N GLY A 130 7.47 14.43 7.51
CA GLY A 130 6.31 13.52 7.49
C GLY A 130 5.21 13.91 8.48
N VAL A 131 5.58 14.34 9.69
CA VAL A 131 4.61 14.84 10.69
C VAL A 131 3.93 16.13 10.20
N LEU A 132 4.71 17.08 9.68
CA LEU A 132 4.22 18.36 9.19
C LEU A 132 3.34 18.18 7.95
N ASP A 133 3.74 17.34 7.00
CA ASP A 133 2.91 16.94 5.88
C ASP A 133 1.53 16.51 6.38
N ARG A 134 1.50 15.60 7.35
CA ARG A 134 0.23 15.10 7.86
C ARG A 134 -0.63 16.16 8.55
N ILE A 135 0.00 17.12 9.22
CA ILE A 135 -0.69 18.23 9.89
C ILE A 135 -1.25 19.20 8.83
N TYR A 136 -0.46 19.59 7.84
CA TYR A 136 -0.76 20.71 6.95
C TYR A 136 -1.41 20.31 5.62
N LEU A 137 -1.00 19.20 5.01
CA LEU A 137 -1.47 18.81 3.69
C LEU A 137 -2.80 18.06 3.78
N ARG A 138 -3.83 18.68 3.20
CA ARG A 138 -5.19 18.14 3.17
C ARG A 138 -5.32 16.93 2.24
N ASN A 139 -4.45 16.83 1.23
CA ASN A 139 -4.54 15.85 0.16
C ASN A 139 -3.56 14.69 0.37
N LYS A 140 -4.05 13.64 1.04
CA LYS A 140 -3.27 12.53 1.61
C LYS A 140 -2.71 11.55 0.56
N THR A 141 -3.13 11.68 -0.69
CA THR A 141 -2.88 10.73 -1.78
C THR A 141 -1.66 11.11 -2.62
N VAL A 142 -1.42 12.40 -2.80
CA VAL A 142 -0.39 12.92 -3.70
C VAL A 142 1.01 12.68 -3.16
N LEU A 143 1.21 12.74 -1.84
CA LEU A 143 2.54 12.60 -1.26
C LEU A 143 2.98 11.15 -1.04
N LEU A 144 2.07 10.23 -0.73
CA LEU A 144 2.41 8.80 -0.72
C LEU A 144 2.78 8.31 -2.13
N LEU A 145 2.06 8.82 -3.15
CA LEU A 145 2.42 8.64 -4.55
C LEU A 145 3.75 9.32 -4.86
N ALA A 146 4.00 10.53 -4.37
CA ALA A 146 5.28 11.20 -4.56
C ALA A 146 6.44 10.42 -3.92
N VAL A 147 6.27 9.85 -2.73
CA VAL A 147 7.26 8.98 -2.07
C VAL A 147 7.53 7.72 -2.89
N LEU A 148 6.49 7.12 -3.50
CA LEU A 148 6.63 5.98 -4.41
C LEU A 148 7.26 6.36 -5.77
N PHE A 149 6.98 7.55 -6.29
CA PHE A 149 7.56 8.05 -7.55
C PHE A 149 8.99 8.58 -7.37
N VAL A 150 9.34 9.07 -6.18
CA VAL A 150 10.69 9.49 -5.78
C VAL A 150 11.59 8.29 -5.51
N TRP A 151 11.04 7.07 -5.36
CA TRP A 151 11.82 5.83 -5.28
C TRP A 151 12.70 5.57 -6.53
N LEU A 152 12.23 5.94 -7.72
CA LEU A 152 12.97 5.72 -8.98
C LEU A 152 14.25 6.58 -9.09
N PRO A 153 14.27 7.88 -8.75
CA PRO A 153 15.50 8.68 -8.69
C PRO A 153 16.31 8.50 -7.39
N LEU A 154 15.90 7.60 -6.47
CA LEU A 154 16.50 7.53 -5.13
C LEU A 154 17.94 7.00 -5.13
N GLN A 155 18.40 6.32 -6.18
CA GLN A 155 19.80 5.88 -6.29
C GLN A 155 20.75 7.08 -6.43
N GLU A 156 20.42 8.01 -7.34
CA GLU A 156 21.17 9.27 -7.53
C GLU A 156 21.05 10.19 -6.30
N LEU A 157 19.84 10.30 -5.75
CA LEU A 157 19.61 11.07 -4.53
C LEU A 157 20.36 10.46 -3.34
N GLY A 158 20.51 9.14 -3.30
CA GLY A 158 21.19 8.42 -2.23
C GLY A 158 22.69 8.70 -2.19
N ALA A 159 23.34 8.77 -3.35
CA ALA A 159 24.72 9.23 -3.45
C ALA A 159 24.88 10.67 -2.93
N ALA A 160 23.96 11.57 -3.30
CA ALA A 160 23.97 12.95 -2.80
C ALA A 160 23.74 13.03 -1.28
N VAL A 161 22.77 12.29 -0.75
CA VAL A 161 22.47 12.22 0.69
C VAL A 161 23.68 11.71 1.46
N LEU A 162 24.32 10.65 0.97
CA LEU A 162 25.53 10.09 1.56
C LEU A 162 26.66 11.13 1.55
N TYR A 163 26.90 11.77 0.40
CA TYR A 163 27.91 12.82 0.25
C TYR A 163 27.70 13.96 1.26
N PHE A 164 26.49 14.51 1.37
CA PHE A 164 26.18 15.56 2.33
C PHE A 164 26.36 15.11 3.79
N THR A 165 26.03 13.85 4.09
CA THR A 165 26.13 13.30 5.45
C THR A 165 27.58 13.10 5.88
N VAL A 166 28.45 12.67 4.96
CA VAL A 166 29.87 12.41 5.24
C VAL A 166 30.70 13.69 5.18
N VAL A 167 30.47 14.56 4.18
CA VAL A 167 31.31 15.74 3.92
C VAL A 167 30.90 16.94 4.77
N PHE A 168 29.60 17.14 5.02
CA PHE A 168 29.08 18.30 5.75
C PHE A 168 28.21 17.95 6.98
N PRO A 169 28.66 17.06 7.88
CA PRO A 169 27.85 16.59 9.01
C PRO A 169 27.45 17.73 9.97
N TRP A 170 28.29 18.75 10.17
CA TRP A 170 27.98 19.88 11.06
C TRP A 170 26.80 20.72 10.59
N MET A 171 26.63 20.89 9.26
CA MET A 171 25.49 21.61 8.69
C MET A 171 24.19 20.84 8.97
N LEU A 172 24.22 19.51 8.82
CA LEU A 172 23.06 18.67 9.13
C LEU A 172 22.74 18.66 10.63
N ILE A 173 23.75 18.60 11.50
CA ILE A 173 23.57 18.63 12.95
C ILE A 173 22.89 19.94 13.39
N SER A 174 23.43 21.08 12.94
CA SER A 174 22.86 22.39 13.26
C SER A 174 21.44 22.55 12.72
N ALA A 175 21.18 22.14 11.47
CA ALA A 175 19.85 22.16 10.88
C ALA A 175 18.85 21.26 11.65
N GLY A 176 19.27 20.06 12.04
CA GLY A 176 18.45 19.12 12.80
C GLY A 176 18.08 19.67 14.18
N ILE A 177 19.04 20.25 14.90
CA ILE A 177 18.80 20.91 16.20
C ILE A 177 17.82 22.07 16.04
N PHE A 178 18.03 22.91 15.01
CA PHE A 178 17.18 24.07 14.75
C PHE A 178 15.74 23.65 14.41
N ILE A 179 15.56 22.67 13.53
CA ILE A 179 14.23 22.15 13.15
C ILE A 179 13.54 21.49 14.35
N ASN A 180 14.26 20.71 15.16
CA ASN A 180 13.73 20.16 16.42
C ASN A 180 13.23 21.28 17.34
N TYR A 181 14.00 22.34 17.52
CA TYR A 181 13.59 23.48 18.35
C TYR A 181 12.34 24.18 17.81
N LEU A 182 12.31 24.47 16.50
CA LEU A 182 11.16 25.09 15.85
C LEU A 182 9.89 24.26 15.99
N ILE A 183 9.98 22.95 15.77
CA ILE A 183 8.81 22.06 15.85
C ILE A 183 8.37 21.84 17.29
N TRP A 184 9.32 21.78 18.24
CA TRP A 184 8.99 21.73 19.66
C TRP A 184 8.17 22.95 20.09
N ARG A 185 8.56 24.15 19.63
CA ARG A 185 7.81 25.40 19.83
C ARG A 185 6.49 25.40 19.09
N HIS A 186 6.47 24.92 17.85
CA HIS A 186 5.26 24.89 17.03
C HIS A 186 4.17 24.00 17.64
N LEU A 187 4.52 22.80 18.12
CA LEU A 187 3.60 21.87 18.78
C LEU A 187 3.14 22.37 20.17
N GLN A 188 3.72 23.45 20.71
CA GLN A 188 3.26 24.10 21.94
C GLN A 188 2.10 25.07 21.73
N LEU A 189 1.88 25.53 20.50
CA LEU A 189 0.89 26.57 20.23
C LEU A 189 -0.52 26.06 20.58
N ALA A 190 -1.24 26.83 21.40
CA ALA A 190 -2.57 26.50 21.89
C ALA A 190 -3.63 26.43 20.76
N ASP A 191 -3.32 26.97 19.59
CA ASP A 191 -4.23 27.01 18.45
C ASP A 191 -4.27 25.72 17.63
N LEU A 192 -3.23 24.87 17.71
CA LEU A 192 -3.24 23.57 17.03
C LEU A 192 -4.42 22.71 17.52
N PRO A 193 -4.59 22.50 18.84
CA PRO A 193 -5.79 21.87 19.39
C PRO A 193 -7.10 22.47 18.89
N ARG A 194 -7.21 23.80 18.83
CA ARG A 194 -8.44 24.49 18.44
C ARG A 194 -8.79 24.25 16.98
N ARG A 195 -7.79 24.20 16.09
CA ARG A 195 -7.98 23.90 14.67
C ARG A 195 -8.46 22.46 14.43
N TYR A 196 -8.02 21.50 15.25
CA TYR A 196 -8.39 20.09 15.10
C TYR A 196 -9.55 19.64 15.98
N CYS A 197 -9.85 20.37 17.06
CA CYS A 197 -11.02 20.12 17.91
C CYS A 197 -12.28 20.29 17.06
N SER A 198 -13.15 19.29 17.03
CA SER A 198 -14.35 19.20 16.16
C SER A 198 -14.08 19.11 14.65
N ALA A 199 -12.84 19.32 14.18
CA ALA A 199 -12.50 19.07 12.80
C ALA A 199 -12.67 17.58 12.51
N ARG A 200 -13.59 17.26 11.62
CA ARG A 200 -13.91 15.89 11.15
C ARG A 200 -12.75 15.21 10.41
N GLN A 201 -11.54 15.76 10.51
CA GLN A 201 -10.44 15.58 9.56
C GLN A 201 -9.47 14.45 9.87
N VAL A 202 -9.47 13.87 11.07
CA VAL A 202 -8.42 12.91 11.43
C VAL A 202 -8.96 11.65 12.04
N GLU A 203 -9.74 10.92 11.25
CA GLU A 203 -9.45 9.50 11.12
C GLU A 203 -8.91 9.35 9.70
N LEU A 204 -7.70 8.81 9.49
CA LEU A 204 -7.05 8.34 8.23
C LEU A 204 -7.87 8.29 6.90
N GLY A 205 -8.59 9.36 6.51
CA GLY A 205 -9.63 9.31 5.46
C GLY A 205 -10.92 8.55 5.83
N ILE A 206 -11.16 8.19 7.08
CA ILE A 206 -12.01 7.02 7.42
C ILE A 206 -13.51 7.33 7.51
N GLN A 207 -13.95 8.52 7.92
CA GLN A 207 -15.38 8.78 8.19
C GLN A 207 -15.99 9.96 7.44
N ALA A 208 -15.23 11.04 7.17
CA ALA A 208 -15.75 12.20 6.44
C ALA A 208 -16.03 11.87 4.96
N GLU A 209 -15.19 11.03 4.35
CA GLU A 209 -15.40 10.53 3.00
C GLU A 209 -16.54 9.52 2.94
N SER A 210 -16.72 8.63 3.91
CA SER A 210 -17.80 7.63 3.84
C SER A 210 -19.20 8.25 3.78
N LYS A 211 -19.50 9.33 4.51
CA LYS A 211 -20.82 9.99 4.38
C LYS A 211 -20.97 10.78 3.07
N LYS A 212 -19.91 11.46 2.62
CA LYS A 212 -19.95 12.23 1.35
C LYS A 212 -19.98 11.29 0.14
N ASN A 213 -19.27 10.17 0.21
CA ASN A 213 -19.23 9.11 -0.80
C ASN A 213 -20.53 8.33 -0.78
N ASN A 214 -21.17 8.02 0.35
CA ASN A 214 -22.49 7.37 0.31
C ASN A 214 -23.56 8.23 -0.40
N VAL A 215 -23.53 9.56 -0.20
CA VAL A 215 -24.44 10.48 -0.91
C VAL A 215 -24.07 10.58 -2.39
N ASN A 216 -22.78 10.69 -2.71
CA ASN A 216 -22.30 10.76 -4.09
C ASN A 216 -22.41 9.42 -4.83
N GLU A 217 -22.32 8.28 -4.13
CA GLU A 217 -22.51 6.93 -4.67
C GLU A 217 -23.98 6.68 -4.92
N ALA A 218 -24.88 7.10 -4.02
CA ALA A 218 -26.31 7.07 -4.30
C ALA A 218 -26.66 7.90 -5.55
N LEU A 219 -26.13 9.13 -5.64
CA LEU A 219 -26.31 9.99 -6.83
C LEU A 219 -25.65 9.40 -8.10
N LYS A 220 -24.50 8.74 -7.96
CA LYS A 220 -23.82 8.08 -9.08
C LYS A 220 -24.48 6.78 -9.50
N GLU A 221 -25.08 6.02 -8.59
CA GLU A 221 -25.88 4.83 -8.90
C GLU A 221 -27.15 5.25 -9.64
N GLU A 222 -27.77 6.36 -9.23
CA GLU A 222 -28.91 6.96 -9.91
C GLU A 222 -28.53 7.42 -11.34
N GLN A 223 -27.39 8.10 -11.50
CA GLN A 223 -26.87 8.50 -12.81
C GLN A 223 -26.33 7.32 -13.66
N ALA A 224 -25.74 6.30 -13.04
CA ALA A 224 -25.27 5.11 -13.75
C ALA A 224 -26.44 4.25 -14.22
N SER A 225 -27.54 4.20 -13.46
CA SER A 225 -28.77 3.51 -13.86
C SER A 225 -29.41 4.13 -15.11
N SER A 226 -29.27 5.45 -15.30
CA SER A 226 -29.74 6.13 -16.51
C SER A 226 -28.78 5.94 -17.69
N TYR A 227 -27.46 5.88 -17.45
CA TYR A 227 -26.44 5.66 -18.48
C TYR A 227 -26.36 4.19 -18.95
N LEU A 228 -26.67 3.22 -18.08
CA LEU A 228 -26.67 1.79 -18.38
C LEU A 228 -27.84 1.35 -19.26
N LYS A 229 -28.90 2.16 -19.41
CA LYS A 229 -30.03 1.85 -20.31
C LYS A 229 -29.66 1.74 -21.80
N GLY A 230 -28.46 2.19 -22.20
CA GLY A 230 -28.06 2.27 -23.60
C GLY A 230 -26.98 1.27 -24.07
N ILE A 231 -26.44 0.40 -23.21
CA ILE A 231 -25.18 -0.30 -23.51
C ILE A 231 -25.34 -1.83 -23.42
N CYS A 232 -25.11 -2.51 -24.56
CA CYS A 232 -24.99 -3.97 -24.76
C CYS A 232 -25.97 -4.85 -23.96
N ASN A 233 -27.25 -4.81 -24.34
CA ASN A 233 -28.31 -5.68 -23.83
C ASN A 233 -27.92 -7.16 -23.79
N ASP A 234 -27.07 -7.67 -24.69
CA ASP A 234 -26.83 -9.12 -24.81
C ASP A 234 -26.05 -9.72 -23.64
N VAL A 235 -25.02 -9.03 -23.14
CA VAL A 235 -24.22 -9.53 -22.00
C VAL A 235 -25.06 -9.49 -20.73
N ASP A 236 -25.78 -8.38 -20.52
CA ASP A 236 -26.66 -8.22 -19.37
C ASP A 236 -27.81 -9.23 -19.42
N ASN A 237 -28.43 -9.43 -20.59
CA ASN A 237 -29.47 -10.43 -20.79
C ASN A 237 -28.95 -11.85 -20.55
N PHE A 238 -27.72 -12.17 -20.99
CA PHE A 238 -27.09 -13.45 -20.72
C PHE A 238 -26.95 -13.72 -19.22
N PHE A 239 -26.36 -12.77 -18.48
CA PHE A 239 -26.18 -12.92 -17.04
C PHE A 239 -27.51 -12.89 -16.28
N LEU A 240 -28.41 -11.95 -16.59
CA LEU A 240 -29.72 -11.84 -15.95
C LEU A 240 -30.59 -13.08 -16.19
N ARG A 241 -30.58 -13.65 -17.40
CA ARG A 241 -31.29 -14.89 -17.71
C ARG A 241 -30.76 -16.04 -16.86
N ARG A 242 -29.43 -16.23 -16.82
CA ARG A 242 -28.80 -17.28 -16.01
C ARG A 242 -29.02 -17.09 -14.51
N ILE A 243 -29.00 -15.86 -14.01
CA ILE A 243 -29.27 -15.52 -12.61
C ILE A 243 -30.74 -15.78 -12.25
N ARG A 244 -31.69 -15.54 -13.16
CA ARG A 244 -33.12 -15.84 -12.97
C ARG A 244 -33.40 -17.34 -12.96
N GLU A 245 -32.75 -18.09 -13.85
CA GLU A 245 -32.90 -19.56 -13.95
C GLU A 245 -32.17 -20.31 -12.82
N SER A 246 -31.17 -19.70 -12.17
CA SER A 246 -30.40 -20.34 -11.11
C SER A 246 -31.06 -20.28 -9.73
N ILE A 247 -31.03 -21.39 -9.00
CA ILE A 247 -31.52 -21.53 -7.62
C ILE A 247 -30.35 -21.67 -6.64
N GLY A 248 -30.51 -21.16 -5.41
CA GLY A 248 -29.55 -21.30 -4.32
C GLY A 248 -28.22 -20.56 -4.52
N VAL A 249 -27.11 -21.17 -4.09
CA VAL A 249 -25.76 -20.58 -4.11
C VAL A 249 -25.34 -20.11 -5.50
N ARG A 250 -25.73 -20.85 -6.55
CA ARG A 250 -25.37 -20.56 -7.96
C ARG A 250 -25.80 -19.17 -8.40
N ARG A 251 -26.93 -18.67 -7.89
CA ARG A 251 -27.45 -17.34 -8.18
C ARG A 251 -26.49 -16.24 -7.71
N TYR A 252 -25.96 -16.41 -6.50
CA TYR A 252 -25.00 -15.48 -5.91
C TYR A 252 -23.64 -15.56 -6.60
N LEU A 253 -23.21 -16.76 -6.99
CA LEU A 253 -21.97 -16.94 -7.77
C LEU A 253 -22.04 -16.14 -9.08
N LEU A 254 -23.11 -16.34 -9.86
CA LEU A 254 -23.30 -15.64 -11.12
C LEU A 254 -23.47 -14.13 -10.93
N GLY A 255 -24.19 -13.71 -9.90
CA GLY A 255 -24.34 -12.30 -9.55
C GLY A 255 -23.01 -11.63 -9.21
N ASN A 256 -22.13 -12.31 -8.47
CA ASN A 256 -20.82 -11.77 -8.10
C ASN A 256 -19.86 -11.73 -9.31
N ILE A 257 -19.88 -12.77 -10.15
CA ILE A 257 -19.13 -12.77 -11.42
C ILE A 257 -19.60 -11.62 -12.31
N TYR A 258 -20.91 -11.44 -12.48
CA TYR A 258 -21.46 -10.33 -13.23
C TYR A 258 -21.07 -8.98 -12.63
N ARG A 259 -21.07 -8.83 -11.31
CA ARG A 259 -20.64 -7.59 -10.65
C ARG A 259 -19.17 -7.24 -10.94
N ILE A 260 -18.30 -8.26 -10.97
CA ILE A 260 -16.86 -8.09 -11.23
C ILE A 260 -16.62 -7.78 -12.71
N PHE A 261 -17.20 -8.59 -13.59
CA PHE A 261 -16.86 -8.59 -15.02
C PHE A 261 -17.83 -7.79 -15.90
N GLY A 262 -19.07 -7.62 -15.48
CA GLY A 262 -20.10 -6.87 -16.19
C GLY A 262 -19.61 -5.47 -16.59
N PRO A 263 -19.11 -4.64 -15.65
CA PRO A 263 -18.60 -3.31 -15.98
C PRO A 263 -17.44 -3.32 -16.99
N ILE A 264 -16.61 -4.37 -16.97
CA ILE A 264 -15.47 -4.56 -17.89
C ILE A 264 -15.98 -4.86 -19.30
N PHE A 265 -16.97 -5.74 -19.42
CA PHE A 265 -17.53 -6.15 -20.70
C PHE A 265 -18.52 -5.13 -21.29
N LEU A 266 -19.23 -4.38 -20.46
CA LEU A 266 -20.24 -3.38 -20.87
C LEU A 266 -19.61 -2.17 -21.57
N LYS A 267 -18.42 -1.70 -21.18
CA LYS A 267 -17.78 -0.52 -21.82
C LYS A 267 -17.19 -0.83 -23.21
N SER A 268 -18.06 -1.14 -24.18
CA SER A 268 -17.73 -1.62 -25.53
C SER A 268 -16.87 -0.67 -26.36
N ARG A 269 -17.15 0.65 -26.33
CA ARG A 269 -16.39 1.64 -27.14
C ARG A 269 -14.96 1.87 -26.68
N PHE A 270 -14.60 1.44 -25.48
CA PHE A 270 -13.24 1.57 -24.93
C PHE A 270 -12.37 0.33 -25.22
N LYS A 271 -12.90 -0.75 -25.79
CA LYS A 271 -12.20 -2.04 -25.88
C LYS A 271 -10.98 -2.00 -26.80
N ALA A 272 -11.12 -1.49 -28.03
CA ALA A 272 -10.01 -1.45 -28.98
C ALA A 272 -8.87 -0.52 -28.52
N TRP A 273 -9.22 0.69 -28.09
CA TRP A 273 -8.24 1.66 -27.58
C TRP A 273 -7.57 1.20 -26.29
N ALA A 274 -8.32 0.60 -25.35
CA ALA A 274 -7.72 0.07 -24.12
C ALA A 274 -6.80 -1.12 -24.40
N CYS A 275 -7.16 -2.02 -25.32
CA CYS A 275 -6.28 -3.11 -25.75
C CYS A 275 -5.01 -2.59 -26.40
N LEU A 276 -5.11 -1.58 -27.27
CA LEU A 276 -3.95 -0.95 -27.92
C LEU A 276 -3.05 -0.24 -26.91
N LEU A 277 -3.63 0.50 -25.95
CA LEU A 277 -2.87 1.10 -24.85
C LEU A 277 -2.18 0.05 -23.98
N TRP A 278 -2.87 -1.04 -23.64
CA TRP A 278 -2.27 -2.15 -22.89
C TRP A 278 -1.12 -2.81 -23.64
N LEU A 279 -1.25 -2.99 -24.95
CA LEU A 279 -0.19 -3.53 -25.80
C LEU A 279 1.04 -2.61 -25.79
N ILE A 280 0.85 -1.29 -25.93
CA ILE A 280 1.93 -0.30 -25.83
C ILE A 280 2.62 -0.37 -24.47
N VAL A 281 1.85 -0.44 -23.37
CA VAL A 281 2.38 -0.54 -22.01
C VAL A 281 3.19 -1.83 -21.82
N VAL A 282 2.70 -2.97 -22.32
CA VAL A 282 3.42 -4.25 -22.24
C VAL A 282 4.74 -4.20 -23.02
N ILE A 283 4.73 -3.62 -24.23
CA ILE A 283 5.94 -3.47 -25.05
C ILE A 283 6.95 -2.57 -24.34
N TYR A 284 6.50 -1.41 -23.84
CA TYR A 284 7.33 -0.48 -23.10
C TYR A 284 7.97 -1.13 -21.86
N LEU A 285 7.18 -1.89 -21.09
CA LEU A 285 7.68 -2.61 -19.91
C LEU A 285 8.71 -3.69 -20.29
N GLY A 286 8.58 -4.34 -21.45
CA GLY A 286 9.57 -5.31 -21.93
C GLY A 286 10.96 -4.68 -22.18
N TYR A 287 11.04 -3.38 -22.48
CA TYR A 287 12.31 -2.67 -22.60
C TYR A 287 12.88 -2.16 -21.27
N MET A 288 12.10 -2.19 -20.17
CA MET A 288 12.58 -1.77 -18.85
C MET A 288 13.37 -2.88 -18.10
N GLY A 289 13.68 -3.99 -18.78
CA GLY A 289 14.50 -5.07 -18.21
C GLY A 289 13.86 -5.73 -16.97
N PRO A 290 14.57 -5.88 -15.85
CA PRO A 290 14.04 -6.50 -14.62
C PRO A 290 12.77 -5.81 -14.06
N ALA A 291 12.62 -4.51 -14.31
CA ALA A 291 11.46 -3.73 -13.87
C ALA A 291 10.14 -4.15 -14.56
N SER A 292 10.22 -4.90 -15.67
CA SER A 292 9.06 -5.52 -16.33
C SER A 292 8.23 -6.40 -15.38
N SER A 293 8.87 -6.92 -14.31
CA SER A 293 8.23 -7.72 -13.26
C SER A 293 7.09 -7.00 -12.53
N ILE A 294 7.06 -5.66 -12.54
CA ILE A 294 6.00 -4.84 -11.91
C ILE A 294 4.60 -5.21 -12.43
N LEU A 295 4.49 -5.65 -13.69
CA LEU A 295 3.22 -6.03 -14.31
C LEU A 295 2.55 -7.21 -13.59
N PHE A 296 3.34 -8.15 -13.05
CA PHE A 296 2.83 -9.31 -12.30
C PHE A 296 2.25 -8.95 -10.94
N PHE A 297 2.53 -7.75 -10.45
CA PHE A 297 2.05 -7.29 -9.16
C PHE A 297 0.82 -6.39 -9.23
N MET A 298 0.56 -5.74 -10.36
CA MET A 298 -0.65 -4.92 -10.56
C MET A 298 -1.95 -5.64 -10.19
N PRO A 299 -2.12 -6.95 -10.47
CA PRO A 299 -3.31 -7.69 -10.05
C PRO A 299 -3.56 -7.73 -8.55
N VAL A 300 -2.52 -7.62 -7.72
CA VAL A 300 -2.66 -7.57 -6.26
C VAL A 300 -3.33 -6.27 -5.84
N ILE A 301 -2.96 -5.15 -6.48
CA ILE A 301 -3.60 -3.84 -6.29
C ILE A 301 -5.05 -3.89 -6.77
N MET A 302 -5.29 -4.50 -7.95
CA MET A 302 -6.64 -4.70 -8.47
C MET A 302 -7.49 -5.52 -7.50
N ALA A 303 -6.97 -6.63 -6.98
CA ALA A 303 -7.64 -7.49 -6.00
C ALA A 303 -7.98 -6.72 -4.71
N ALA A 304 -7.05 -5.89 -4.21
CA ALA A 304 -7.28 -5.04 -3.04
C ALA A 304 -8.42 -4.03 -3.25
N SER A 305 -8.60 -3.56 -4.49
CA SER A 305 -9.67 -2.61 -4.86
C SER A 305 -11.01 -3.27 -5.19
N LEU A 306 -11.04 -4.58 -5.46
CA LEU A 306 -12.19 -5.28 -6.01
C LEU A 306 -13.20 -5.66 -4.93
N ASN A 307 -14.37 -5.02 -4.86
CA ASN A 307 -15.38 -5.27 -3.83
C ASN A 307 -15.97 -6.70 -3.90
N LEU A 308 -15.51 -7.60 -3.02
CA LEU A 308 -16.00 -8.97 -2.88
C LEU A 308 -17.46 -9.08 -2.37
N GLY A 309 -18.11 -7.96 -2.02
CA GLY A 309 -19.51 -7.95 -1.60
C GLY A 309 -19.77 -8.51 -0.20
N VAL A 310 -18.73 -8.86 0.56
CA VAL A 310 -18.84 -9.43 1.93
C VAL A 310 -19.59 -8.50 2.90
N HIS A 311 -19.42 -7.19 2.73
CA HIS A 311 -20.05 -6.16 3.56
C HIS A 311 -21.29 -5.51 2.95
N SER A 312 -21.80 -6.01 1.81
CA SER A 312 -23.02 -5.45 1.22
C SER A 312 -24.24 -5.97 1.99
N GLY A 313 -25.07 -5.04 2.50
CA GLY A 313 -26.36 -5.38 3.11
C GLY A 313 -27.43 -5.76 2.09
N LEU A 314 -27.27 -5.36 0.82
CA LEU A 314 -28.33 -5.35 -0.19
C LEU A 314 -28.38 -6.59 -1.10
N LEU A 315 -27.32 -7.39 -1.18
CA LEU A 315 -27.19 -8.41 -2.23
C LEU A 315 -27.32 -9.88 -1.77
N VAL A 316 -27.33 -10.16 -0.46
CA VAL A 316 -27.41 -11.55 0.02
C VAL A 316 -28.37 -11.67 1.20
N CYS A 317 -29.63 -11.94 0.88
CA CYS A 317 -30.72 -12.16 1.84
C CYS A 317 -30.66 -13.52 2.57
N ASN A 318 -29.87 -14.50 2.11
CA ASN A 318 -30.06 -15.90 2.52
C ASN A 318 -28.92 -16.53 3.35
N GLY A 319 -28.05 -15.74 3.98
CA GLY A 319 -27.25 -16.18 5.13
C GLY A 319 -25.73 -16.12 4.99
N ARG A 320 -25.04 -16.33 6.13
CA ARG A 320 -23.58 -16.18 6.28
C ARG A 320 -22.78 -17.14 5.38
N GLY A 321 -23.33 -18.32 5.10
CA GLY A 321 -22.69 -19.34 4.27
C GLY A 321 -22.61 -18.97 2.78
N GLU A 322 -23.69 -18.43 2.22
CA GLU A 322 -23.74 -18.06 0.80
C GLU A 322 -22.80 -16.88 0.49
N ARG A 323 -22.68 -15.93 1.42
CA ARG A 323 -21.71 -14.82 1.31
C ARG A 323 -20.28 -15.33 1.22
N LEU A 324 -19.93 -16.31 2.06
CA LEU A 324 -18.61 -16.94 2.06
C LEU A 324 -18.31 -17.58 0.71
N TRP A 325 -19.22 -18.41 0.18
CA TRP A 325 -19.03 -19.09 -1.09
C TRP A 325 -19.01 -18.10 -2.27
N SER A 326 -19.91 -17.12 -2.28
CA SER A 326 -19.94 -16.07 -3.32
C SER A 326 -18.65 -15.28 -3.39
N ALA A 327 -18.12 -14.83 -2.24
CA ALA A 327 -16.87 -14.09 -2.19
C ALA A 327 -15.66 -14.97 -2.56
N LEU A 328 -15.62 -16.21 -2.08
CA LEU A 328 -14.54 -17.15 -2.40
C LEU A 328 -14.49 -17.47 -3.89
N THR A 329 -15.63 -17.82 -4.50
CA THR A 329 -15.69 -18.10 -5.94
C THR A 329 -15.36 -16.86 -6.76
N GLY A 330 -15.84 -15.68 -6.36
CA GLY A 330 -15.47 -14.43 -7.02
C GLY A 330 -13.95 -14.18 -7.00
N ALA A 331 -13.32 -14.38 -5.84
CA ALA A 331 -11.88 -14.25 -5.68
C ALA A 331 -11.08 -15.27 -6.53
N VAL A 332 -11.51 -16.54 -6.55
CA VAL A 332 -10.86 -17.60 -7.34
C VAL A 332 -11.01 -17.34 -8.83
N VAL A 333 -12.23 -17.04 -9.31
CA VAL A 333 -12.49 -16.77 -10.73
C VAL A 333 -11.71 -15.54 -11.20
N PHE A 334 -11.68 -14.47 -10.40
CA PHE A 334 -10.86 -13.30 -10.71
C PHE A 334 -9.37 -13.64 -10.74
N GLY A 335 -8.86 -14.37 -9.73
CA GLY A 335 -7.45 -14.77 -9.66
C GLY A 335 -7.02 -15.60 -10.88
N LEU A 336 -7.80 -16.62 -11.22
CA LEU A 336 -7.56 -17.46 -12.40
C LEU A 336 -7.64 -16.66 -13.69
N PHE A 337 -8.65 -15.80 -13.85
CA PHE A 337 -8.79 -14.96 -15.03
C PHE A 337 -7.58 -14.04 -15.22
N VAL A 338 -7.18 -13.30 -14.19
CA VAL A 338 -6.05 -12.37 -14.31
C VAL A 338 -4.73 -13.12 -14.55
N THR A 339 -4.53 -14.26 -13.89
CA THR A 339 -3.35 -15.11 -14.10
C THR A 339 -3.30 -15.64 -15.53
N PHE A 340 -4.44 -16.04 -16.09
CA PHE A 340 -4.54 -16.48 -17.48
C PHE A 340 -4.25 -15.33 -18.46
N VAL A 341 -4.78 -14.13 -18.23
CA VAL A 341 -4.46 -12.95 -19.06
C VAL A 341 -2.97 -12.63 -19.00
N LEU A 342 -2.36 -12.65 -17.82
CA LEU A 342 -0.92 -12.43 -17.66
C LEU A 342 -0.07 -13.50 -18.35
N PHE A 343 -0.50 -14.76 -18.30
CA PHE A 343 0.15 -15.85 -19.00
C PHE A 343 0.11 -15.66 -20.51
N LEU A 344 -1.04 -15.23 -21.07
CA LEU A 344 -1.15 -14.90 -22.49
C LEU A 344 -0.24 -13.72 -22.86
N ILE A 345 -0.17 -12.69 -22.02
CA ILE A 345 0.75 -11.56 -22.22
C ILE A 345 2.20 -12.04 -22.24
N ALA A 346 2.61 -12.85 -21.26
CA ALA A 346 3.97 -13.39 -21.19
C ALA A 346 4.30 -14.26 -22.42
N ALA A 347 3.40 -15.17 -22.80
CA ALA A 347 3.55 -15.99 -24.00
C ALA A 347 3.67 -15.12 -25.27
N PHE A 348 2.86 -14.08 -25.39
CA PHE A 348 2.91 -13.14 -26.51
C PHE A 348 4.23 -12.35 -26.54
N THR A 349 4.72 -11.86 -25.40
CA THR A 349 6.04 -11.19 -25.33
C THR A 349 7.18 -12.11 -25.76
N LYS A 350 7.13 -13.40 -25.41
CA LYS A 350 8.11 -14.38 -25.86
C LYS A 350 8.08 -14.60 -27.38
N LEU A 351 6.89 -14.57 -27.99
CA LEU A 351 6.73 -14.62 -29.44
C LEU A 351 7.20 -13.35 -30.16
N LEU A 352 7.09 -12.18 -29.52
CA LEU A 352 7.57 -10.89 -30.07
C LEU A 352 9.08 -10.69 -29.94
N SER A 353 9.71 -11.32 -28.95
CA SER A 353 11.14 -11.19 -28.67
C SER A 353 12.06 -11.30 -29.91
N PRO A 354 11.89 -12.25 -30.85
CA PRO A 354 12.75 -12.33 -32.04
C PRO A 354 12.52 -11.21 -33.07
N VAL A 355 11.40 -10.49 -33.00
CA VAL A 355 11.03 -9.43 -33.96
C VAL A 355 11.38 -8.04 -33.42
N MET A 356 11.55 -7.91 -32.10
CA MET A 356 11.75 -6.62 -31.44
C MET A 356 13.18 -6.09 -31.64
N PRO A 357 13.35 -4.82 -32.08
CA PRO A 357 14.66 -4.22 -32.27
C PRO A 357 15.34 -3.90 -30.93
N THR A 358 16.67 -3.85 -30.92
CA THR A 358 17.44 -3.27 -29.82
C THR A 358 17.46 -1.75 -29.93
N PHE A 359 17.22 -1.03 -28.83
CA PHE A 359 17.32 0.43 -28.79
C PHE A 359 18.62 0.87 -28.15
N ASN A 360 19.37 1.73 -28.82
CA ASN A 360 20.60 2.32 -28.27
C ASN A 360 20.30 3.76 -27.88
N SER A 361 20.41 4.08 -26.58
CA SER A 361 20.23 5.44 -26.07
C SER A 361 21.36 5.73 -25.09
N ASN A 362 22.13 6.79 -25.33
CA ASN A 362 23.25 7.22 -24.47
C ASN A 362 24.22 6.07 -24.09
N GLU A 363 24.72 5.34 -25.09
CA GLU A 363 25.66 4.20 -24.91
C GLU A 363 25.08 2.95 -24.23
N GLU A 364 23.87 3.01 -23.68
CA GLU A 364 23.17 1.85 -23.16
C GLU A 364 22.35 1.14 -24.25
N VAL A 365 22.52 -0.18 -24.33
CA VAL A 365 21.78 -1.05 -25.24
C VAL A 365 20.59 -1.65 -24.48
N TYR A 366 19.39 -1.17 -24.78
CA TYR A 366 18.15 -1.69 -24.26
C TYR A 366 17.65 -2.83 -25.15
N SER A 367 17.86 -4.06 -24.70
CA SER A 367 17.30 -5.26 -25.33
C SER A 367 15.90 -5.57 -24.77
N PHE A 368 14.98 -5.96 -25.65
CA PHE A 368 13.66 -6.42 -25.23
C PHE A 368 13.77 -7.71 -24.40
N ALA A 369 13.42 -7.64 -23.12
CA ALA A 369 13.40 -8.78 -22.22
C ALA A 369 11.99 -9.42 -22.21
N PRO A 370 11.81 -10.66 -22.71
CA PRO A 370 10.52 -11.33 -22.64
C PRO A 370 10.12 -11.60 -21.18
N LEU A 371 8.84 -11.45 -20.87
CA LEU A 371 8.33 -11.72 -19.52
C LEU A 371 8.40 -13.21 -19.22
N ASP A 372 8.96 -13.58 -18.07
CA ASP A 372 9.00 -14.99 -17.66
C ASP A 372 7.59 -15.43 -17.18
N PRO A 373 6.97 -16.45 -17.82
CA PRO A 373 5.66 -16.96 -17.39
C PRO A 373 5.67 -17.50 -15.95
N ARG A 374 6.83 -17.85 -15.37
CA ARG A 374 6.93 -18.32 -13.97
C ARG A 374 6.38 -17.29 -12.97
N TYR A 375 6.50 -16.00 -13.26
CA TYR A 375 5.94 -14.94 -12.41
C TYR A 375 4.41 -14.94 -12.36
N CYS A 376 3.70 -15.62 -13.28
CA CYS A 376 2.25 -15.78 -13.20
C CYS A 376 1.81 -16.53 -11.93
N LEU A 377 2.58 -17.56 -11.53
CA LEU A 377 2.32 -18.31 -10.29
C LEU A 377 2.53 -17.44 -9.05
N MET A 378 3.54 -16.56 -9.11
CA MET A 378 3.77 -15.56 -8.08
C MET A 378 2.56 -14.64 -7.94
N THR A 379 2.03 -14.09 -9.04
CA THR A 379 0.79 -13.29 -9.00
C THR A 379 -0.36 -14.02 -8.32
N LEU A 380 -0.59 -15.29 -8.68
CA LEU A 380 -1.66 -16.10 -8.09
C LEU A 380 -1.48 -16.32 -6.58
N SER A 381 -0.24 -16.36 -6.09
CA SER A 381 0.07 -16.45 -4.66
C SER A 381 -0.12 -15.12 -3.91
N LEU A 382 0.01 -13.98 -4.59
CA LEU A 382 -0.08 -12.66 -3.96
C LEU A 382 -1.50 -12.06 -3.95
N ILE A 383 -2.35 -12.43 -4.91
CA ILE A 383 -3.76 -11.98 -4.99
C ILE A 383 -4.54 -12.15 -3.66
N PRO A 384 -4.45 -13.30 -2.94
CA PRO A 384 -5.11 -13.47 -1.64
C PRO A 384 -4.75 -12.39 -0.62
N ILE A 385 -3.52 -11.87 -0.67
CA ILE A 385 -3.05 -10.85 0.28
C ILE A 385 -3.76 -9.51 0.01
N GLY A 386 -3.97 -9.17 -1.26
CA GLY A 386 -4.80 -8.03 -1.65
C GLY A 386 -6.22 -8.14 -1.09
N TYR A 387 -6.83 -9.32 -1.21
CA TYR A 387 -8.16 -9.57 -0.64
C TYR A 387 -8.19 -9.55 0.90
N ILE A 388 -7.15 -10.06 1.57
CA ILE A 388 -7.04 -9.97 3.04
C ILE A 388 -6.99 -8.49 3.46
N GLY A 389 -6.17 -7.68 2.79
CA GLY A 389 -6.11 -6.23 3.01
C GLY A 389 -7.50 -5.60 2.85
N GLN A 390 -8.23 -6.00 1.81
CA GLN A 390 -9.60 -5.57 1.60
C GLN A 390 -10.56 -5.96 2.73
N LEU A 391 -10.56 -7.22 3.16
CA LEU A 391 -11.44 -7.74 4.20
C LEU A 391 -11.18 -7.11 5.57
N ILE A 392 -9.93 -6.79 5.86
CA ILE A 392 -9.54 -6.09 7.10
C ILE A 392 -9.98 -4.62 7.04
N PHE A 393 -9.89 -3.99 5.86
CA PHE A 393 -10.10 -2.56 5.66
C PHE A 393 -11.20 -2.21 4.66
N PRO A 394 -12.44 -2.70 4.80
CA PRO A 394 -13.44 -2.72 3.71
C PRO A 394 -13.90 -1.35 3.20
N ARG A 395 -13.71 -0.28 3.98
CA ARG A 395 -14.10 1.10 3.62
C ARG A 395 -12.92 2.03 3.36
N ARG A 396 -11.69 1.51 3.28
CA ARG A 396 -10.46 2.31 3.35
C ARG A 396 -9.52 1.95 2.20
N GLN A 397 -9.87 2.34 0.98
CA GLN A 397 -9.15 1.95 -0.25
C GLN A 397 -7.62 2.17 -0.16
N MET A 398 -7.18 3.28 0.43
CA MET A 398 -5.74 3.53 0.65
C MET A 398 -5.09 2.52 1.61
N LEU A 399 -5.77 2.17 2.70
CA LEU A 399 -5.27 1.19 3.66
C LEU A 399 -5.37 -0.25 3.11
N GLN A 400 -6.22 -0.49 2.11
CA GLN A 400 -6.25 -1.76 1.36
C GLN A 400 -5.03 -1.86 0.43
N MET A 401 -4.63 -0.75 -0.18
CA MET A 401 -3.49 -0.70 -1.10
C MET A 401 -2.14 -0.82 -0.40
N MET A 402 -1.99 -0.30 0.82
CA MET A 402 -0.72 -0.37 1.56
C MET A 402 -0.15 -1.79 1.76
N PRO A 403 -0.90 -2.81 2.23
CA PRO A 403 -0.40 -4.18 2.27
C PRO A 403 -0.09 -4.73 0.88
N ALA A 404 -0.88 -4.39 -0.14
CA ALA A 404 -0.59 -4.81 -1.51
C ALA A 404 0.75 -4.24 -2.00
N ILE A 405 0.99 -2.94 -1.78
CA ILE A 405 2.25 -2.24 -2.07
C ILE A 405 3.39 -2.80 -1.22
N ALA A 406 3.12 -3.11 0.04
CA ALA A 406 4.12 -3.66 0.96
C ALA A 406 4.67 -4.99 0.45
N VAL A 407 3.74 -5.87 0.10
CA VAL A 407 3.99 -7.19 -0.48
C VAL A 407 4.62 -7.07 -1.86
N LEU A 408 4.31 -6.00 -2.59
CA LEU A 408 4.92 -5.65 -3.87
C LEU A 408 6.41 -5.40 -3.72
N ILE A 409 6.78 -4.50 -2.80
CA ILE A 409 8.17 -4.13 -2.54
C ILE A 409 8.90 -5.33 -1.97
N PHE A 410 8.35 -5.97 -0.93
CA PHE A 410 8.95 -7.15 -0.32
C PHE A 410 9.07 -8.31 -1.31
N GLY A 411 8.04 -8.55 -2.11
CA GLY A 411 8.03 -9.59 -3.11
C GLY A 411 9.02 -9.33 -4.24
N ALA A 412 9.13 -8.10 -4.72
CA ALA A 412 10.16 -7.74 -5.71
C ALA A 412 11.56 -7.92 -5.11
N SER A 413 11.83 -7.36 -3.93
CA SER A 413 13.14 -7.47 -3.28
C SER A 413 13.52 -8.90 -2.89
N PHE A 414 12.55 -9.74 -2.51
CA PHE A 414 12.81 -11.11 -2.10
C PHE A 414 12.89 -12.06 -3.29
N PHE A 415 11.95 -12.01 -4.25
CA PHE A 415 11.88 -13.00 -5.33
C PHE A 415 12.80 -12.69 -6.51
N VAL A 416 13.16 -11.43 -6.76
CA VAL A 416 14.06 -11.08 -7.88
C VAL A 416 15.46 -11.71 -7.72
N PRO A 417 16.11 -11.67 -6.54
CA PRO A 417 17.41 -12.33 -6.34
C PRO A 417 17.36 -13.86 -6.45
N PHE A 418 16.23 -14.50 -6.13
CA PHE A 418 16.08 -15.96 -6.16
C PHE A 418 15.56 -16.50 -7.50
N ALA A 419 15.35 -15.64 -8.51
CA ALA A 419 14.90 -16.06 -9.83
C ALA A 419 15.98 -16.79 -10.66
N GLY A 420 17.21 -16.92 -10.16
CA GLY A 420 18.30 -17.67 -10.81
C GLY A 420 18.04 -19.18 -10.93
N ASP A 421 18.75 -19.81 -11.89
CA ASP A 421 18.48 -21.16 -12.42
C ASP A 421 18.50 -22.35 -11.44
N SER A 422 18.85 -22.16 -10.17
CA SER A 422 19.17 -23.23 -9.22
C SER A 422 18.21 -23.40 -8.04
N PHE A 423 17.15 -22.60 -7.91
CA PHE A 423 16.22 -22.72 -6.77
C PHE A 423 15.03 -23.66 -7.09
N PRO A 424 14.55 -24.49 -6.13
CA PRO A 424 13.28 -25.24 -6.23
C PRO A 424 12.08 -24.28 -6.09
N LEU A 425 12.03 -23.29 -6.98
CA LEU A 425 11.10 -22.16 -6.99
C LEU A 425 9.65 -22.66 -7.06
N LEU A 426 9.39 -23.73 -7.80
CA LEU A 426 8.05 -24.34 -7.93
C LEU A 426 7.51 -24.89 -6.60
N GLY A 427 8.36 -25.55 -5.81
CA GLY A 427 7.97 -26.10 -4.51
C GLY A 427 7.63 -24.99 -3.51
N LEU A 428 8.52 -24.00 -3.38
CA LEU A 428 8.32 -22.87 -2.48
C LEU A 428 7.10 -22.03 -2.90
N THR A 429 6.96 -21.73 -4.20
CA THR A 429 5.81 -20.95 -4.71
C THR A 429 4.49 -21.70 -4.51
N ALA A 430 4.44 -23.02 -4.70
CA ALA A 430 3.26 -23.82 -4.40
C ALA A 430 2.90 -23.80 -2.92
N VAL A 431 3.88 -23.88 -2.01
CA VAL A 431 3.67 -23.76 -0.56
C VAL A 431 3.16 -22.38 -0.18
N VAL A 432 3.78 -21.30 -0.70
CA VAL A 432 3.35 -19.92 -0.45
C VAL A 432 1.95 -19.66 -1.02
N MET A 433 1.65 -20.19 -2.21
CA MET A 433 0.32 -20.13 -2.81
C MET A 433 -0.72 -20.86 -1.94
N GLY A 434 -0.46 -22.11 -1.55
CA GLY A 434 -1.36 -22.86 -0.68
C GLY A 434 -1.59 -22.16 0.67
N GLY A 435 -0.52 -21.65 1.29
CA GLY A 435 -0.57 -20.93 2.55
C GLY A 435 -1.36 -19.62 2.46
N SER A 436 -1.08 -18.78 1.47
CA SER A 436 -1.76 -17.48 1.28
C SER A 436 -3.26 -17.63 1.03
N TRP A 437 -3.65 -18.57 0.16
CA TRP A 437 -5.07 -18.91 -0.07
C TRP A 437 -5.72 -19.51 1.17
N GLY A 438 -5.02 -20.38 1.91
CA GLY A 438 -5.51 -20.92 3.18
C GLY A 438 -5.80 -19.84 4.21
N VAL A 439 -4.87 -18.90 4.41
CA VAL A 439 -5.05 -17.74 5.31
C VAL A 439 -6.22 -16.88 4.85
N PHE A 440 -6.33 -16.61 3.54
CA PHE A 440 -7.46 -15.85 3.00
C PHE A 440 -8.81 -16.53 3.29
N VAL A 441 -8.92 -17.85 3.08
CA VAL A 441 -10.15 -18.60 3.39
C VAL A 441 -10.49 -18.53 4.88
N VAL A 442 -9.50 -18.64 5.77
CA VAL A 442 -9.68 -18.52 7.23
C VAL A 442 -10.17 -17.12 7.60
N VAL A 443 -9.53 -16.07 7.08
CA VAL A 443 -9.92 -14.67 7.32
C VAL A 443 -11.33 -14.41 6.78
N LEU A 444 -11.63 -14.87 5.56
CA LEU A 444 -12.94 -14.71 4.93
C LEU A 444 -14.02 -15.45 5.73
N ARG A 445 -13.75 -16.67 6.19
CA ARG A 445 -14.67 -17.44 7.06
C ARG A 445 -14.89 -16.73 8.38
N TYR A 446 -13.85 -16.17 8.99
CA TYR A 446 -13.95 -15.39 10.22
C TYR A 446 -14.86 -14.15 10.01
N VAL A 447 -14.58 -13.36 8.97
CA VAL A 447 -15.34 -12.15 8.66
C VAL A 447 -16.80 -12.46 8.33
N CYS A 448 -17.07 -13.50 7.53
CA CYS A 448 -18.45 -13.86 7.14
C CYS A 448 -19.25 -14.50 8.27
N ARG A 449 -18.63 -15.31 9.15
CA ARG A 449 -19.34 -16.09 10.17
C ARG A 449 -19.40 -15.43 11.55
N TRP A 450 -18.37 -14.70 11.96
CA TRP A 450 -18.20 -14.29 13.36
C TRP A 450 -18.32 -12.79 13.61
N ARG A 451 -18.12 -11.97 12.58
CA ARG A 451 -18.20 -10.52 12.73
C ARG A 451 -19.66 -10.10 12.59
N ASP A 452 -20.18 -9.43 13.62
CA ASP A 452 -21.51 -8.82 13.54
C ASP A 452 -21.53 -7.80 12.39
N LEU A 453 -22.47 -7.99 11.47
CA LEU A 453 -22.74 -7.10 10.36
C LEU A 453 -23.49 -5.90 10.92
N VAL A 454 -22.74 -4.91 11.43
CA VAL A 454 -23.27 -3.61 11.89
C VAL A 454 -23.17 -2.58 10.76
#